data_AF-A0A2I0P4I4-F1
#
_entry.id   AF-A0A2I0P4I4-F1
#
_cell.length_a   1.000
_cell.length_b   1.000
_cell.length_c   1.000
_cell.angle_alpha   90.00
_cell.angle_beta   90.00
_cell.angle_gamma   90.00
#
_symmetry.space_group_name_H-M   'P 1'
#
loop_
_entity.id
_entity.type
_entity.pdbx_description
1 polymer ?
#
loop_
_entity_poly.entity_id
_entity_poly.type
_entity_poly.pdbx_seq_one_letter_code
_entity_poly.pdbx_strand_id
1 'polypeptide(L)'
;MLDIVVASFLIGFSGAASPGPMTASVLGLGSRQPGRFVAGLVAGHGIPEAVMVAAIASGVRDVPYIDLIALLGSGVLIALGIAQFLHAGDAVVVNQETRTPVAFGVACTLGNPYWWVWWLTFGVGFLALHPSFAEFYIGHIGADIVWLGLLAFAVSRGANVLGPHYKKVVQASGLAMTLFGLYFILTILSS
;
A
#
# COMPACT_ATOMS: atom_id res chain seq x y z
N MET A 1 7.95 2.48 25.89
CA MET A 1 6.73 2.25 25.07
C MET A 1 6.55 3.31 23.98
N LEU A 2 6.68 4.61 24.26
CA LEU A 2 6.59 5.66 23.22
C LEU A 2 7.67 5.52 22.12
N ASP A 3 8.87 5.08 22.50
CA ASP A 3 9.98 4.73 21.61
C ASP A 3 9.58 3.73 20.52
N ILE A 4 8.78 2.70 20.86
CA ILE A 4 8.31 1.69 19.90
C ILE A 4 7.28 2.30 18.95
N VAL A 5 6.36 3.12 19.47
CA VAL A 5 5.39 3.84 18.62
C VAL A 5 6.12 4.73 17.61
N VAL A 6 7.13 5.48 18.06
CA VAL A 6 7.93 6.37 17.20
C VAL A 6 8.76 5.57 16.20
N ALA A 7 9.43 4.50 16.63
CA ALA A 7 10.21 3.65 15.74
C ALA A 7 9.33 3.00 14.66
N SER A 8 8.21 2.40 15.07
CA SER A 8 7.23 1.80 14.17
C SER A 8 6.66 2.83 13.19
N PHE A 9 6.34 4.04 13.68
CA PHE A 9 5.88 5.13 12.82
C PHE A 9 6.92 5.52 11.77
N LEU A 10 8.19 5.74 12.16
CA LEU A 10 9.24 6.15 11.24
C LEU A 10 9.53 5.08 10.18
N ILE A 11 9.55 3.82 10.58
CA ILE A 11 9.79 2.70 9.66
C ILE A 11 8.56 2.48 8.76
N GLY A 12 7.36 2.44 9.34
CA GLY A 12 6.10 2.33 8.59
C GLY A 12 5.94 3.46 7.59
N PHE A 13 6.34 4.69 7.92
CA PHE A 13 6.30 5.83 7.01
C PHE A 13 7.13 5.60 5.74
N SER A 14 8.31 5.00 5.88
CA SER A 14 9.15 4.65 4.72
C SER A 14 8.53 3.53 3.87
N GLY A 15 7.84 2.58 4.50
CA GLY A 15 7.08 1.52 3.82
C GLY A 15 5.88 2.09 3.05
N ALA A 16 5.08 2.93 3.69
CA ALA A 16 3.91 3.60 3.11
C ALA A 16 4.29 4.48 1.92
N ALA A 17 5.49 5.09 1.94
CA ALA A 17 6.02 5.91 0.86
C ALA A 17 6.44 5.12 -0.39
N SER A 18 6.55 3.79 -0.30
CA SER A 18 6.87 2.96 -1.46
C SER A 18 5.77 3.01 -2.53
N PRO A 19 6.11 3.00 -3.84
CA PRO A 19 5.11 2.95 -4.90
C PRO A 19 4.35 1.62 -4.86
N GLY A 20 3.04 1.68 -4.67
CA GLY A 20 2.19 0.49 -4.58
C GLY A 20 0.73 0.76 -4.93
N PRO A 21 -0.15 -0.26 -4.86
CA PRO A 21 -1.55 -0.18 -5.27
C PRO A 21 -2.33 0.94 -4.56
N MET A 22 -2.10 1.14 -3.26
CA MET A 22 -2.77 2.19 -2.48
C MET A 22 -2.34 3.59 -2.95
N THR A 23 -1.03 3.87 -3.00
CA THR A 23 -0.48 5.13 -3.53
C THR A 23 -1.02 5.43 -4.93
N ALA A 24 -1.03 4.44 -5.80
CA ALA A 24 -1.54 4.54 -7.16
C ALA A 24 -3.02 4.92 -7.20
N SER A 25 -3.85 4.28 -6.37
CA SER A 25 -5.26 4.60 -6.28
C SER A 25 -5.55 6.02 -5.80
N VAL A 26 -4.75 6.54 -4.86
CA VAL A 26 -4.86 7.92 -4.38
C VAL A 26 -4.46 8.90 -5.49
N LEU A 27 -3.37 8.62 -6.22
CA LEU A 27 -2.96 9.42 -7.39
C LEU A 27 -4.05 9.44 -8.48
N GLY A 28 -4.74 8.31 -8.69
CA GLY A 28 -5.83 8.17 -9.66
C GLY A 28 -7.07 9.01 -9.37
N LEU A 29 -7.24 9.55 -8.15
CA LEU A 29 -8.35 10.44 -7.81
C LEU A 29 -8.26 11.81 -8.49
N GLY A 30 -7.04 12.29 -8.77
CA GLY A 30 -6.81 13.62 -9.33
C GLY A 30 -7.40 14.74 -8.46
N SER A 31 -8.18 15.63 -9.07
CA SER A 31 -8.78 16.79 -8.38
C SER A 31 -10.05 16.47 -7.56
N ARG A 32 -10.47 15.19 -7.49
CA ARG A 32 -11.65 14.78 -6.71
C ARG A 32 -11.39 14.90 -5.21
N GLN A 33 -12.47 15.03 -4.43
CA GLN A 33 -12.40 15.05 -2.96
C GLN A 33 -11.88 13.69 -2.43
N PRO A 34 -10.66 13.62 -1.91
CA PRO A 34 -10.04 12.32 -1.63
C PRO A 34 -10.39 11.80 -0.23
N GLY A 35 -10.88 12.66 0.68
CA GLY A 35 -10.96 12.37 2.11
C GLY A 35 -11.72 11.10 2.48
N ARG A 36 -12.96 10.92 2.00
CA ARG A 36 -13.78 9.72 2.33
C ARG A 36 -13.20 8.44 1.75
N PHE A 37 -12.72 8.50 0.51
CA PHE A 37 -12.12 7.35 -0.14
C PHE A 37 -10.83 6.93 0.57
N VAL A 38 -9.94 7.88 0.86
CA VAL A 38 -8.65 7.62 1.52
C VAL A 38 -8.86 7.10 2.94
N ALA A 39 -9.81 7.68 3.70
CA ALA A 39 -10.15 7.17 5.02
C ALA A 39 -10.63 5.71 4.97
N GLY A 40 -11.48 5.37 4.00
CA GLY A 40 -11.92 3.99 3.79
C GLY A 40 -10.79 3.07 3.33
N LEU A 41 -9.90 3.56 2.45
CA LEU A 41 -8.74 2.82 1.95
C LEU A 41 -7.79 2.44 3.09
N VAL A 42 -7.46 3.41 3.96
CA VAL A 42 -6.60 3.20 5.13
C VAL A 42 -7.29 2.28 6.15
N ALA A 43 -8.59 2.45 6.39
CA ALA A 43 -9.33 1.55 7.26
C ALA A 43 -9.33 0.10 6.74
N GLY A 44 -9.44 -0.08 5.41
CA GLY A 44 -9.30 -1.37 4.75
C GLY A 44 -7.91 -1.98 4.93
N HIS A 45 -6.87 -1.18 4.80
CA HIS A 45 -5.48 -1.59 5.01
C HIS A 45 -5.18 -2.00 6.46
N GLY A 46 -5.72 -1.25 7.43
CA GLY A 46 -5.58 -1.57 8.85
C GLY A 46 -6.14 -2.94 9.25
N ILE A 47 -7.06 -3.52 8.47
CA ILE A 47 -7.63 -4.84 8.77
C ILE A 47 -6.58 -5.96 8.57
N PRO A 48 -5.97 -6.16 7.37
CA PRO A 48 -4.88 -7.11 7.19
C PRO A 48 -3.69 -6.87 8.13
N GLU A 49 -3.33 -5.60 8.37
CA GLU A 49 -2.29 -5.20 9.32
C GLU A 49 -2.57 -5.74 10.73
N ALA A 50 -3.77 -5.48 11.27
CA ALA A 50 -4.15 -5.95 12.59
C ALA A 50 -4.18 -7.48 12.68
N VAL A 51 -4.67 -8.15 11.62
CA VAL A 51 -4.66 -9.61 11.52
C VAL A 51 -3.24 -10.15 11.52
N MET A 52 -2.32 -9.54 10.77
CA MET A 52 -0.91 -9.94 10.72
C MET A 52 -0.22 -9.75 12.08
N VAL A 53 -0.42 -8.61 12.75
CA VAL A 53 0.10 -8.37 14.11
C VAL A 53 -0.41 -9.43 15.08
N ALA A 54 -1.71 -9.74 15.04
CA ALA A 54 -2.30 -10.77 15.91
C ALA A 54 -1.78 -12.18 15.58
N ALA A 55 -1.54 -12.49 14.30
CA ALA A 55 -0.94 -13.75 13.88
C ALA A 55 0.50 -13.87 14.41
N ILE A 56 1.31 -12.82 14.29
CA ILE A 56 2.67 -12.78 14.85
C ILE A 56 2.64 -12.89 16.37
N ALA A 57 1.70 -12.22 17.05
CA ALA A 57 1.51 -12.37 18.49
C ALA A 57 1.17 -13.81 18.90
N SER A 58 0.44 -14.53 18.04
CA SER A 58 0.08 -15.95 18.23
C SER A 58 1.19 -16.93 17.83
N GLY A 59 2.35 -16.45 17.37
CA GLY A 59 3.52 -17.27 17.05
C GLY A 59 3.73 -17.55 15.57
N VAL A 60 2.95 -16.96 14.67
CA VAL A 60 3.21 -17.07 13.21
C VAL A 60 4.52 -16.36 12.88
N ARG A 61 5.40 -17.04 12.16
CA ARG A 61 6.72 -16.52 11.74
C ARG A 61 6.93 -16.61 10.23
N ASP A 62 6.26 -17.56 9.59
CA ASP A 62 6.29 -17.83 8.16
C ASP A 62 4.89 -18.12 7.63
N VAL A 63 4.70 -17.95 6.32
CA VAL A 63 3.45 -18.25 5.61
C VAL A 63 3.76 -19.28 4.53
N PRO A 64 3.08 -20.44 4.51
CA PRO A 64 3.31 -21.42 3.47
C PRO A 64 2.91 -20.85 2.09
N TYR A 65 3.65 -21.24 1.05
CA TYR A 65 3.41 -20.80 -0.32
C TYR A 65 3.55 -19.29 -0.54
N ILE A 66 4.43 -18.63 0.23
CA ILE A 66 4.69 -17.19 0.10
C ILE A 66 5.09 -16.77 -1.32
N ASP A 67 5.85 -17.60 -2.03
CA ASP A 67 6.25 -17.34 -3.41
C ASP A 67 5.06 -17.31 -4.37
N LEU A 68 4.07 -18.17 -4.16
CA LEU A 68 2.83 -18.17 -4.95
C LEU A 68 2.00 -16.91 -4.65
N ILE A 69 1.89 -16.52 -3.38
CA ILE A 69 1.18 -15.29 -2.98
C ILE A 69 1.87 -14.07 -3.59
N ALA A 70 3.21 -14.00 -3.51
CA ALA A 70 4.01 -12.92 -4.05
C ALA A 70 3.92 -12.88 -5.59
N LEU A 71 3.90 -14.04 -6.26
CA LEU A 71 3.72 -14.14 -7.71
C LEU A 71 2.35 -13.63 -8.16
N LEU A 72 1.27 -14.05 -7.47
CA LEU A 72 -0.09 -13.58 -7.75
C LEU A 72 -0.22 -12.07 -7.49
N GLY A 73 0.31 -11.58 -6.37
CA GLY A 73 0.34 -10.16 -6.03
C GLY A 73 1.12 -9.33 -7.05
N SER A 74 2.24 -9.86 -7.56
CA SER A 74 3.02 -9.21 -8.62
C SER A 74 2.23 -9.10 -9.92
N GLY A 75 1.44 -10.13 -10.27
CA GLY A 75 0.52 -10.09 -11.40
C GLY A 75 -0.55 -9.02 -11.24
N VAL A 76 -1.15 -8.89 -10.05
CA VAL A 76 -2.10 -7.81 -9.72
C VAL A 76 -1.43 -6.45 -9.82
N LEU A 77 -0.21 -6.29 -9.31
CA LEU A 77 0.55 -5.05 -9.35
C LEU A 77 0.83 -4.59 -10.79
N ILE A 78 1.20 -5.53 -11.67
CA ILE A 78 1.38 -5.27 -13.11
C ILE A 78 0.05 -4.87 -13.76
N ALA A 79 -1.03 -5.61 -13.51
CA ALA A 79 -2.34 -5.32 -14.08
C ALA A 79 -2.84 -3.92 -13.70
N LEU A 80 -2.73 -3.57 -12.41
CA LEU A 80 -3.07 -2.24 -11.92
C LEU A 80 -2.14 -1.16 -12.50
N GLY A 81 -0.84 -1.44 -12.61
CA GLY A 81 0.14 -0.53 -13.20
C GLY A 81 -0.15 -0.21 -14.68
N ILE A 82 -0.45 -1.24 -15.48
CA ILE A 82 -0.85 -1.10 -16.89
C ILE A 82 -2.18 -0.34 -17.00
N ALA A 83 -3.18 -0.72 -16.21
CA ALA A 83 -4.48 -0.06 -16.21
C ALA A 83 -4.35 1.44 -15.87
N GLN A 84 -3.55 1.77 -14.86
CA GLN A 84 -3.25 3.14 -14.46
C GLN A 84 -2.48 3.92 -15.53
N PHE A 85 -1.52 3.29 -16.22
CA PHE A 85 -0.75 3.94 -17.29
C PHE A 85 -1.61 4.26 -18.52
N LEU A 86 -2.44 3.30 -18.96
CA LEU A 86 -3.27 3.43 -20.16
C LEU A 86 -4.42 4.41 -19.94
N HIS A 87 -5.09 4.34 -18.79
CA HIS A 87 -6.28 5.14 -18.49
C HIS A 87 -5.94 6.42 -17.71
N ALA A 88 -4.68 6.83 -17.65
CA ALA A 88 -4.30 8.08 -17.01
C ALA A 88 -5.01 9.26 -17.72
N GLY A 89 -5.96 9.87 -17.02
CA GLY A 89 -6.80 10.95 -17.54
C GLY A 89 -8.26 10.55 -17.77
N ASP A 90 -8.54 9.26 -17.94
CA ASP A 90 -9.90 8.74 -17.92
C ASP A 90 -10.31 8.45 -16.47
N ALA A 91 -11.51 8.85 -16.10
CA ALA A 91 -12.09 8.63 -14.77
C ALA A 91 -12.35 7.14 -14.42
N VAL A 92 -11.69 6.19 -15.08
CA VAL A 92 -12.19 4.82 -15.28
C VAL A 92 -11.89 3.88 -14.12
N VAL A 93 -10.73 3.99 -13.46
CA VAL A 93 -10.43 3.12 -12.29
C VAL A 93 -11.37 3.43 -11.10
N VAL A 94 -12.08 4.56 -11.15
CA VAL A 94 -12.73 5.16 -9.99
C VAL A 94 -14.24 4.89 -9.92
N ASN A 95 -14.87 4.15 -10.85
CA ASN A 95 -16.34 4.13 -10.90
C ASN A 95 -17.03 3.00 -10.10
N GLN A 96 -16.39 1.85 -9.91
CA GLN A 96 -16.99 0.73 -9.16
C GLN A 96 -16.28 0.45 -7.82
N GLU A 97 -14.95 0.47 -7.78
CA GLU A 97 -14.19 0.14 -6.56
C GLU A 97 -14.18 1.26 -5.52
N THR A 98 -14.42 2.53 -5.91
CA THR A 98 -14.60 3.63 -4.94
C THR A 98 -15.88 3.56 -4.13
N ARG A 99 -16.85 2.72 -4.52
CA ARG A 99 -18.08 2.52 -3.74
C ARG A 99 -17.82 1.71 -2.47
N THR A 100 -16.72 0.95 -2.42
CA THR A 100 -16.34 0.13 -1.27
C THR A 100 -14.85 0.31 -0.92
N PRO A 101 -14.44 1.53 -0.50
CA PRO A 101 -13.03 1.87 -0.32
C PRO A 101 -12.30 0.98 0.71
N VAL A 102 -13.04 0.44 1.69
CA VAL A 102 -12.52 -0.52 2.67
C VAL A 102 -12.14 -1.85 2.02
N ALA A 103 -13.04 -2.45 1.24
CA ALA A 103 -12.77 -3.71 0.54
C ALA A 103 -11.61 -3.54 -0.47
N PHE A 104 -11.58 -2.40 -1.14
CA PHE A 104 -10.49 -2.05 -2.05
C PHE A 104 -9.15 -1.87 -1.32
N GLY A 105 -9.14 -1.28 -0.13
CA GLY A 105 -7.94 -1.19 0.72
C GLY A 105 -7.41 -2.57 1.13
N VAL A 106 -8.29 -3.48 1.53
CA VAL A 106 -7.93 -4.89 1.81
C VAL A 106 -7.31 -5.55 0.58
N ALA A 107 -7.96 -5.43 -0.59
CA ALA A 107 -7.47 -6.03 -1.83
C ALA A 107 -6.11 -5.47 -2.25
N CYS A 108 -5.93 -4.14 -2.17
CA CYS A 108 -4.66 -3.48 -2.45
C CYS A 108 -3.54 -3.96 -1.52
N THR A 109 -3.86 -4.22 -0.26
CA THR A 109 -2.88 -4.65 0.75
C THR A 109 -2.46 -6.10 0.52
N LEU A 110 -3.43 -7.02 0.41
CA LEU A 110 -3.16 -8.44 0.21
C LEU A 110 -2.56 -8.74 -1.16
N GLY A 111 -2.92 -7.94 -2.18
CA GLY A 111 -2.35 -8.02 -3.52
C GLY A 111 -0.96 -7.38 -3.65
N ASN A 112 -0.43 -6.74 -2.60
CA ASN A 112 0.89 -6.13 -2.63
C ASN A 112 1.96 -7.11 -2.11
N PRO A 113 2.83 -7.67 -2.97
CA PRO A 113 3.89 -8.58 -2.54
C PRO A 113 4.86 -7.92 -1.55
N TYR A 114 5.08 -6.61 -1.64
CA TYR A 114 5.94 -5.87 -0.73
C TYR A 114 5.41 -5.91 0.72
N TRP A 115 4.09 -5.84 0.91
CA TRP A 115 3.48 -5.89 2.25
C TRP A 115 3.79 -7.21 2.95
N TRP A 116 3.65 -8.33 2.23
CA TRP A 116 3.97 -9.65 2.74
C TRP A 116 5.44 -9.82 3.11
N VAL A 117 6.33 -9.42 2.21
CA VAL A 117 7.78 -9.50 2.45
C VAL A 117 8.17 -8.65 3.66
N TRP A 118 7.66 -7.42 3.76
CA TRP A 118 7.96 -6.52 4.87
C TRP A 118 7.53 -7.11 6.22
N TRP A 119 6.30 -7.65 6.31
CA TRP A 119 5.78 -8.23 7.54
C TRP A 119 6.52 -9.51 7.95
N LEU A 120 6.81 -10.40 7.00
CA LEU A 120 7.47 -11.68 7.29
C LEU A 120 8.99 -11.57 7.48
N THR A 121 9.57 -10.41 7.18
CA THR A 121 11.00 -10.14 7.44
C THR A 121 11.15 -9.19 8.63
N PHE A 122 10.98 -7.90 8.38
CA PHE A 122 11.17 -6.86 9.37
C PHE A 122 10.12 -6.94 10.48
N GLY A 123 8.84 -7.08 10.14
CA GLY A 123 7.75 -7.11 11.12
C GLY A 123 7.91 -8.22 12.16
N VAL A 124 8.08 -9.46 11.68
CA VAL A 124 8.35 -10.63 12.53
C VAL A 124 9.61 -10.44 13.37
N GLY A 125 10.72 -10.02 12.75
CA GLY A 125 12.00 -9.84 13.44
C GLY A 125 11.94 -8.78 14.55
N PHE A 126 11.34 -7.63 14.26
CA PHE A 126 11.18 -6.53 15.22
C PHE A 126 10.29 -6.95 16.39
N LEU A 127 9.12 -7.54 16.11
CA LEU A 127 8.17 -7.95 17.15
C LEU A 127 8.67 -9.15 17.98
N ALA A 128 9.58 -9.96 17.45
CA ALA A 128 10.25 -10.99 18.23
C ALA A 128 11.20 -10.41 19.29
N LEU A 129 11.87 -9.29 18.98
CA LEU A 129 12.76 -8.59 19.91
C LEU A 129 12.00 -7.66 20.87
N HIS A 130 10.91 -7.07 20.39
CA HIS A 130 10.11 -6.08 21.10
C HIS A 130 8.62 -6.45 21.03
N PRO A 131 8.11 -7.29 21.95
CA PRO A 131 6.74 -7.83 21.91
C PRO A 131 5.68 -6.80 22.38
N SER A 132 5.72 -5.59 21.83
CA SER A 132 4.79 -4.48 22.11
C SER A 132 3.89 -4.26 20.89
N PHE A 133 2.98 -5.22 20.69
CA PHE A 133 2.16 -5.34 19.47
C PHE A 133 1.19 -4.17 19.25
N ALA A 134 0.56 -3.69 20.33
CA ALA A 134 -0.40 -2.59 20.23
C ALA A 134 0.30 -1.27 19.89
N GLU A 135 1.41 -0.97 20.55
CA GLU A 135 2.26 0.20 20.30
C GLU A 135 2.82 0.18 18.88
N PHE A 136 3.29 -0.99 18.43
CA PHE A 136 3.78 -1.17 17.07
C PHE A 136 2.68 -0.91 16.04
N TYR A 137 1.50 -1.53 16.21
CA TYR A 137 0.37 -1.35 15.30
C TYR A 137 -0.11 0.11 15.24
N ILE A 138 -0.24 0.78 16.40
CA ILE A 138 -0.63 2.20 16.48
C ILE A 138 0.37 3.08 15.74
N GLY A 139 1.67 2.86 15.95
CA GLY A 139 2.72 3.58 15.24
C GLY A 139 2.66 3.36 13.73
N HIS A 140 2.51 2.10 13.32
CA HIS A 140 2.51 1.70 11.90
C HIS A 140 1.30 2.29 11.16
N ILE A 141 0.08 2.02 11.63
CA ILE A 141 -1.13 2.54 10.99
C ILE A 141 -1.20 4.06 11.05
N GLY A 142 -0.62 4.66 12.10
CA GLY A 142 -0.45 6.11 12.20
C GLY A 142 0.39 6.67 11.05
N ALA A 143 1.44 5.95 10.64
CA ALA A 143 2.26 6.33 9.50
C ALA A 143 1.48 6.26 8.18
N ASP A 144 0.67 5.22 7.98
CA ASP A 144 -0.19 5.09 6.79
C ASP A 144 -1.23 6.21 6.70
N ILE A 145 -1.88 6.53 7.84
CA ILE A 145 -2.85 7.63 7.93
C ILE A 145 -2.18 8.95 7.54
N VAL A 146 -0.99 9.23 8.09
CA VAL A 146 -0.27 10.48 7.82
C VAL A 146 0.19 10.51 6.36
N TRP A 147 0.83 9.48 5.86
CA TRP A 147 1.35 9.45 4.50
C TRP A 147 0.24 9.53 3.45
N LEU A 148 -0.76 8.65 3.53
CA LEU A 148 -1.86 8.64 2.56
C LEU A 148 -2.74 9.90 2.68
N GLY A 149 -2.88 10.47 3.88
CA GLY A 149 -3.52 11.76 4.08
C GLY A 149 -2.75 12.92 3.44
N LEU A 150 -1.43 12.97 3.60
CA LEU A 150 -0.55 13.96 2.96
C LEU A 150 -0.58 13.81 1.43
N LEU A 151 -0.50 12.57 0.93
CA LEU A 151 -0.59 12.26 -0.49
C LEU A 151 -1.93 12.71 -1.07
N ALA A 152 -3.04 12.39 -0.39
CA ALA A 152 -4.37 12.81 -0.78
C ALA A 152 -4.50 14.33 -0.87
N PHE A 153 -3.98 15.04 0.13
CA PHE A 153 -3.94 16.50 0.12
C PHE A 153 -3.10 17.04 -1.04
N ALA A 154 -1.89 16.52 -1.24
CA ALA A 154 -1.00 16.90 -2.33
C ALA A 154 -1.64 16.64 -3.70
N VAL A 155 -2.35 15.53 -3.87
CA VAL A 155 -3.08 15.18 -5.10
C VAL A 155 -4.23 16.16 -5.36
N SER A 156 -5.06 16.44 -4.36
CA SER A 156 -6.24 17.32 -4.50
C SER A 156 -5.87 18.74 -4.96
N ARG A 157 -4.69 19.24 -4.57
CA ARG A 157 -4.19 20.56 -4.98
C ARG A 157 -3.30 20.47 -6.21
N GLY A 158 -2.37 19.52 -6.22
CA GLY A 158 -1.37 19.32 -7.27
C GLY A 158 -1.97 18.95 -8.62
N ALA A 159 -3.09 18.21 -8.63
CA ALA A 159 -3.80 17.89 -9.87
C ALA A 159 -4.33 19.15 -10.58
N ASN A 160 -4.84 20.12 -9.82
CA ASN A 160 -5.32 21.40 -10.39
C ASN A 160 -4.14 22.29 -10.85
N VAL A 161 -3.03 22.29 -10.10
CA VAL A 161 -1.82 23.07 -10.44
C VAL A 161 -1.14 22.53 -11.70
N LEU A 162 -1.03 21.20 -11.83
CA LEU A 162 -0.37 20.55 -12.96
C LEU A 162 -1.28 20.42 -14.19
N GLY A 163 -2.60 20.49 -14.01
CA GLY A 163 -3.58 20.43 -15.09
C GLY A 163 -3.35 19.21 -16.00
N PRO A 164 -3.22 19.39 -17.33
CA PRO A 164 -2.99 18.29 -18.27
C PRO A 164 -1.71 17.47 -17.99
N HIS A 165 -0.71 18.07 -17.34
CA HIS A 165 0.55 17.38 -17.02
C HIS A 165 0.41 16.39 -15.86
N TYR A 166 -0.66 16.49 -15.05
CA TYR A 166 -0.91 15.55 -13.95
C TYR A 166 -1.04 14.10 -14.46
N LYS A 167 -1.53 13.91 -15.70
CA LYS A 167 -1.55 12.62 -16.38
C LYS A 167 -0.18 11.93 -16.36
N LYS A 168 0.92 12.67 -16.53
CA LYS A 168 2.27 12.10 -16.53
C LYS A 168 2.67 11.55 -15.17
N VAL A 169 2.22 12.16 -14.07
CA VAL A 169 2.47 11.67 -12.70
C VAL A 169 1.76 10.34 -12.49
N VAL A 170 0.49 10.25 -12.91
CA VAL A 170 -0.30 9.02 -12.85
C VAL A 170 0.35 7.92 -13.71
N GLN A 171 0.78 8.25 -14.93
CA GLN A 171 1.50 7.30 -15.80
C GLN A 171 2.82 6.84 -15.19
N ALA A 172 3.61 7.75 -14.63
CA ALA A 172 4.87 7.40 -13.97
C ALA A 172 4.64 6.41 -12.80
N SER A 173 3.58 6.62 -12.01
CA SER A 173 3.24 5.68 -10.93
C SER A 173 2.82 4.30 -11.46
N GLY A 174 2.03 4.24 -12.54
CA GLY A 174 1.65 2.96 -13.17
C GLY A 174 2.84 2.23 -13.78
N LEU A 175 3.77 2.96 -14.39
CA LEU A 175 5.03 2.41 -14.87
C LEU A 175 5.88 1.85 -13.72
N ALA A 176 6.02 2.59 -12.62
CA ALA A 176 6.75 2.13 -11.43
C ALA A 176 6.16 0.83 -10.86
N MET A 177 4.83 0.73 -10.73
CA MET A 177 4.16 -0.51 -10.29
C MET A 177 4.44 -1.68 -11.22
N THR A 178 4.37 -1.44 -12.54
CA THR A 178 4.64 -2.47 -13.54
C THR A 178 6.07 -2.98 -13.43
N LEU A 179 7.04 -2.07 -13.28
CA LEU A 179 8.45 -2.41 -13.11
C LEU A 179 8.69 -3.17 -11.80
N PHE A 180 8.09 -2.77 -10.68
CA PHE A 180 8.21 -3.50 -9.42
C PHE A 180 7.57 -4.89 -9.49
N GLY A 181 6.40 -5.03 -10.11
CA GLY A 181 5.77 -6.33 -10.28
C GLY A 181 6.63 -7.27 -11.14
N LEU A 182 7.20 -6.77 -12.25
CA LEU A 182 8.14 -7.54 -13.07
C LEU A 182 9.40 -7.92 -12.30
N TYR A 183 9.95 -6.98 -11.52
CA TYR A 183 11.11 -7.23 -10.67
C TYR A 183 10.84 -8.35 -9.67
N PHE A 184 9.72 -8.32 -8.96
CA PHE A 184 9.36 -9.37 -8.01
C PHE A 184 9.18 -10.73 -8.69
N ILE A 185 8.53 -10.80 -9.85
CA ILE A 185 8.42 -12.06 -10.62
C ILE A 185 9.82 -12.60 -10.95
N LEU A 186 10.71 -11.75 -11.48
CA LEU A 186 12.07 -12.18 -11.83
C LEU A 186 12.84 -12.67 -10.60
N THR A 187 12.75 -11.97 -9.48
CA THR A 187 13.38 -12.37 -8.22
C THR A 187 12.89 -13.74 -7.76
N ILE A 188 11.56 -13.97 -7.77
CA ILE A 188 10.96 -15.25 -7.36
C ILE A 188 11.41 -16.38 -8.28
N LEU A 189 11.42 -16.17 -9.60
CA LEU A 189 11.83 -17.20 -10.57
C LEU A 189 13.34 -17.49 -10.57
N SER A 190 14.15 -16.59 -10.01
CA SER A 190 15.60 -16.75 -9.89
C SER A 190 16.08 -17.30 -8.54
N SER A 191 15.16 -17.45 -7.58
CA SER A 191 15.43 -17.97 -6.23
C SER A 191 15.29 -19.50 -6.20
#